data_AF-K2BVS7-F1
#
_entry.id   AF-K2BVS7-F1
#
_cell.length_a   1.000
_cell.length_b   1.000
_cell.length_c   1.000
_cell.angle_alpha   90.00
_cell.angle_beta   90.00
_cell.angle_gamma   90.00
#
_symmetry.space_group_name_H-M   'P 1'
#
loop_
_entity.id
_entity.type
_entity.pdbx_description
1 polymer ?
#
loop_
_entity_poly.entity_id
_entity_poly.type
_entity_poly.pdbx_seq_one_letter_code
_entity_poly.pdbx_strand_id
1 'polypeptide(L)'
;MKISRKLAIAILKYLDKNPRFYFPFLVMCQEYGPEDDDFVEICYNEWQLIEEDESYKTFELWENLQDLREDTTQLLAKWFIEKIIWEDLESEIKAQIKWYKKLYKVKLTESEKIEEYWENEFFGWKKEAYEDILDLYKKYKI
;
A
#
# COMPACT_ATOMS: atom_id res chain seq x y z
N MET A 1 10.59 11.89 -2.27
CA MET A 1 10.04 10.80 -3.12
C MET A 1 9.66 11.37 -4.49
N LYS A 2 10.25 10.89 -5.58
CA LYS A 2 9.91 11.40 -6.93
C LYS A 2 8.47 11.10 -7.31
N ILE A 3 7.79 12.10 -7.88
CA ILE A 3 6.42 11.98 -8.39
C ILE A 3 6.29 12.55 -9.81
N SER A 4 5.26 12.15 -10.53
CA SER A 4 4.97 12.72 -11.85
C SER A 4 4.33 14.11 -11.73
N ARG A 5 4.55 15.00 -12.72
CA ARG A 5 3.86 16.30 -12.85
C ARG A 5 2.35 16.17 -12.71
N LYS A 6 1.75 15.16 -13.37
CA LYS A 6 0.31 14.88 -13.28
C LYS A 6 -0.15 14.60 -11.85
N LEU A 7 0.64 13.83 -11.10
CA LEU A 7 0.34 13.53 -9.69
C LEU A 7 0.53 14.78 -8.81
N ALA A 8 1.57 15.58 -9.04
CA ALA A 8 1.81 16.84 -8.33
C ALA A 8 0.61 17.79 -8.49
N ILE A 9 0.17 18.03 -9.73
CA ILE A 9 -1.01 18.88 -10.03
C ILE A 9 -2.27 18.33 -9.35
N ALA A 10 -2.49 17.01 -9.39
CA ALA A 10 -3.66 16.40 -8.76
C ALA A 10 -3.68 16.59 -7.23
N ILE A 11 -2.52 16.45 -6.58
CA ILE A 11 -2.35 16.71 -5.15
C ILE A 11 -2.64 18.17 -4.84
N LEU A 12 -1.95 19.12 -5.49
CA LEU A 12 -2.11 20.55 -5.25
C LEU A 12 -3.58 21.01 -5.45
N LYS A 13 -4.23 20.56 -6.53
CA LYS A 13 -5.67 20.79 -6.79
C LYS A 13 -6.57 20.27 -5.68
N TYR A 14 -6.25 19.12 -5.09
CA TYR A 14 -7.03 18.54 -4.02
C TYR A 14 -6.87 19.36 -2.73
N LEU A 15 -5.66 19.77 -2.40
CA LEU A 15 -5.36 20.57 -1.21
C LEU A 15 -6.02 21.95 -1.27
N ASP A 16 -5.96 22.61 -2.43
CA ASP A 16 -6.62 23.89 -2.68
C ASP A 16 -8.14 23.82 -2.45
N LYS A 17 -8.78 22.73 -2.88
CA LYS A 17 -10.21 22.49 -2.66
C LYS A 17 -10.57 22.05 -1.24
N ASN A 18 -9.60 21.55 -0.47
CA ASN A 18 -9.82 20.96 0.84
C ASN A 18 -8.88 21.58 1.89
N PRO A 19 -9.00 22.88 2.21
CA PRO A 19 -8.04 23.59 3.09
C PRO A 19 -7.99 23.07 4.53
N ARG A 20 -8.93 22.23 4.96
CA ARG A 20 -8.92 21.57 6.29
C ARG A 20 -8.17 20.23 6.30
N PHE A 21 -7.92 19.67 5.13
CA PHE A 21 -7.21 18.40 4.98
C PHE A 21 -5.73 18.61 5.24
N TYR A 22 -5.18 17.83 6.17
CA TYR A 22 -3.74 17.84 6.42
C TYR A 22 -3.05 16.83 5.50
N PHE A 23 -2.05 17.33 4.78
CA PHE A 23 -1.24 16.53 3.89
C PHE A 23 0.19 16.48 4.44
N PRO A 24 0.68 15.30 4.85
CA PRO A 24 1.95 15.16 5.58
C PRO A 24 3.19 15.30 4.69
N PHE A 25 3.06 15.87 3.50
CA PHE A 25 4.15 16.05 2.55
C PHE A 25 4.12 17.44 1.92
N LEU A 26 5.28 17.97 1.60
CA LEU A 26 5.46 19.13 0.75
C LEU A 26 5.60 18.66 -0.70
N VAL A 27 4.99 19.39 -1.63
CA VAL A 27 5.22 19.21 -3.07
C VAL A 27 6.37 20.13 -3.45
N MET A 28 7.50 19.53 -3.82
CA MET A 28 8.72 20.26 -4.17
C MET A 28 8.95 20.25 -5.68
N CYS A 29 9.45 21.33 -6.26
CA CYS A 29 9.85 21.41 -7.67
C CYS A 29 11.23 22.03 -7.82
N GLN A 30 12.03 21.47 -8.72
CA GLN A 30 13.40 21.91 -8.96
C GLN A 30 13.46 23.09 -9.94
N GLU A 31 12.61 23.13 -10.96
CA GLU A 31 12.60 24.20 -11.96
C GLU A 31 11.67 25.36 -11.56
N TYR A 32 11.57 25.67 -10.26
CA TYR A 32 10.58 26.62 -9.78
C TYR A 32 10.85 28.05 -10.27
N GLY A 33 12.13 28.44 -10.29
CA GLY A 33 12.62 29.69 -10.85
C GLY A 33 13.99 29.51 -11.51
N PRO A 34 14.37 30.38 -12.46
CA PRO A 34 15.67 30.30 -13.14
C PRO A 34 16.86 30.63 -12.21
N GLU A 35 16.59 31.22 -11.05
CA GLU A 35 17.55 31.59 -10.02
C GLU A 35 17.69 30.49 -8.94
N ASP A 36 16.81 29.48 -8.95
CA ASP A 36 16.74 28.45 -7.92
C ASP A 36 17.62 27.25 -8.29
N ASP A 37 18.72 27.07 -7.57
CA ASP A 37 19.63 25.93 -7.75
C ASP A 37 19.14 24.64 -7.05
N ASP A 38 18.04 24.71 -6.29
CA ASP A 38 17.52 23.62 -5.46
C ASP A 38 15.98 23.53 -5.49
N PHE A 39 15.43 22.49 -4.89
CA PHE A 39 13.99 22.25 -4.78
C PHE A 39 13.27 23.31 -3.93
N VAL A 40 12.20 23.87 -4.49
CA VAL A 40 11.31 24.84 -3.84
C VAL A 40 9.93 24.22 -3.59
N GLU A 41 9.35 24.53 -2.43
CA GLU A 41 7.97 24.14 -2.12
C GLU A 41 6.98 24.89 -3.01
N ILE A 42 6.06 24.15 -3.63
CA ILE A 42 4.93 24.72 -4.37
C ILE A 42 3.73 24.83 -3.42
N CYS A 43 3.19 26.03 -3.29
CA CYS A 43 1.94 26.23 -2.53
C CYS A 43 0.76 25.62 -3.30
N TYR A 44 -0.21 25.05 -2.58
CA TYR A 44 -1.33 24.36 -3.22
C TYR A 44 -2.14 25.25 -4.17
N ASN A 45 -2.22 26.55 -3.93
CA ASN A 45 -2.93 27.52 -4.79
C ASN A 45 -2.20 27.86 -6.09
N GLU A 46 -0.96 27.39 -6.28
CA GLU A 46 -0.14 27.64 -7.48
C GLU A 46 -0.29 26.53 -8.53
N TRP A 47 -1.22 25.58 -8.33
CA TRP A 47 -1.41 24.43 -9.23
C TRP A 47 -1.71 24.83 -10.68
N GLN A 48 -2.34 25.99 -10.91
CA GLN A 48 -2.66 26.51 -12.24
C GLN A 48 -1.39 26.85 -13.03
N LEU A 49 -0.42 27.49 -12.37
CA LEU A 49 0.85 27.86 -12.99
C LEU A 49 1.61 26.60 -13.43
N ILE A 50 1.63 25.58 -12.57
CA ILE A 50 2.28 24.30 -12.87
C ILE A 50 1.56 23.55 -13.99
N GLU A 51 0.24 23.70 -14.13
CA GLU A 51 -0.55 23.08 -15.19
C GLU A 51 -0.35 23.78 -16.54
N GLU A 52 -0.24 25.10 -16.54
CA GLU A 52 -0.10 25.93 -17.74
C GLU A 52 1.32 25.98 -18.29
N ASP A 53 2.33 26.03 -17.43
CA ASP A 53 3.74 26.04 -17.84
C ASP A 53 4.35 24.64 -17.79
N GLU A 54 4.91 24.21 -18.91
CA GLU A 54 5.58 22.90 -19.06
C GLU A 54 7.07 22.93 -18.69
N SER A 55 7.59 24.10 -18.29
CA SER A 55 8.96 24.26 -17.81
C SER A 55 9.21 23.47 -16.52
N TYR A 56 8.19 23.36 -15.65
CA TYR A 56 8.20 22.56 -14.42
C TYR A 56 8.17 21.05 -14.72
N LYS A 57 9.27 20.33 -14.45
CA LYS A 57 9.44 18.93 -14.90
C LYS A 57 9.71 17.97 -13.75
N THR A 58 10.45 18.40 -12.75
CA THR A 58 10.98 17.56 -11.71
C THR A 58 10.26 17.86 -10.40
N PHE A 59 9.59 16.83 -9.86
CA PHE A 59 8.77 16.94 -8.66
C PHE A 59 9.11 15.87 -7.63
N GLU A 60 9.11 16.26 -6.37
CA GLU A 60 9.23 15.34 -5.24
C GLU A 60 8.22 15.62 -4.13
N LEU A 61 7.87 14.59 -3.37
CA LEU A 61 7.23 14.70 -2.07
C LEU A 61 8.26 14.59 -0.96
N TRP A 62 8.34 15.62 -0.12
CA TRP A 62 9.21 15.65 1.06
C TRP A 62 8.34 15.58 2.31
N GLU A 63 8.73 14.82 3.32
CA GLU A 63 7.93 14.67 4.55
C GLU A 63 7.83 16.02 5.29
N ASN A 64 6.61 16.46 5.59
CA ASN A 64 6.38 17.59 6.48
C ASN A 64 6.02 17.08 7.87
N LEU A 65 7.04 16.80 8.69
CA LEU A 65 6.87 16.28 10.05
C LEU A 65 6.64 17.38 11.10
N GLN A 66 6.62 18.66 10.70
CA GLN A 66 6.54 19.79 11.65
C GLN A 66 5.11 20.10 12.13
N ASP A 67 4.08 19.55 11.48
CA ASP A 67 2.66 19.76 11.85
C ASP A 67 1.91 18.43 12.04
N LEU A 68 2.46 17.54 12.87
CA LEU A 68 1.80 16.29 13.24
C LEU A 68 0.62 16.55 14.19
N ARG A 69 -0.52 16.95 13.63
CA ARG A 69 -1.78 17.02 14.36
C ARG A 69 -2.13 15.65 14.95
N GLU A 70 -2.76 15.64 16.12
CA GLU A 70 -3.01 14.41 16.88
C GLU A 70 -3.89 13.42 16.10
N ASP A 71 -4.93 13.92 15.43
CA ASP A 71 -5.83 13.16 14.56
C ASP A 71 -5.10 12.46 13.41
N THR A 72 -4.09 13.12 12.85
CA THR A 72 -3.26 12.63 11.76
C THR A 72 -2.30 11.56 12.25
N THR A 73 -1.69 11.78 13.41
CA THR A 73 -0.84 10.78 14.06
C THR A 73 -1.63 9.52 14.36
N GLN A 74 -2.88 9.65 14.82
CA GLN A 74 -3.78 8.51 15.04
C GLN A 74 -4.13 7.79 13.73
N LEU A 75 -4.41 8.52 12.64
CA LEU A 75 -4.71 7.92 11.33
C LEU A 75 -3.50 7.20 10.73
N LEU A 76 -2.30 7.80 10.80
CA LEU A 76 -1.05 7.17 10.37
C LEU A 76 -0.77 5.94 11.21
N ALA A 77 -0.83 6.03 12.54
CA ALA A 77 -0.63 4.90 13.44
C ALA A 77 -1.62 3.76 13.15
N LYS A 78 -2.90 4.08 12.94
CA LYS A 78 -3.91 3.10 12.53
C LYS A 78 -3.53 2.41 11.22
N TRP A 79 -3.16 3.17 10.19
CA TRP A 79 -2.77 2.62 8.89
C TRP A 79 -1.50 1.75 9.00
N PHE A 80 -0.51 2.17 9.79
CA PHE A 80 0.68 1.36 10.07
C PHE A 80 0.35 0.06 10.79
N ILE A 81 -0.50 0.10 11.83
CA ILE A 81 -0.93 -1.10 12.57
C ILE A 81 -1.71 -2.04 11.64
N GLU A 82 -2.64 -1.51 10.85
CA GLU A 82 -3.39 -2.29 9.86
C GLU A 82 -2.44 -2.96 8.86
N LYS A 83 -1.46 -2.22 8.33
CA LYS A 83 -0.46 -2.77 7.40
C LYS A 83 0.35 -3.90 8.03
N ILE A 84 0.83 -3.73 9.26
CA ILE A 84 1.57 -4.78 9.99
C ILE A 84 0.70 -6.03 10.18
N ILE A 85 -0.53 -5.87 10.66
CA ILE A 85 -1.47 -6.98 10.89
C ILE A 85 -1.75 -7.71 9.57
N TRP A 86 -1.97 -6.98 8.48
CA TRP A 86 -2.27 -7.58 7.19
C TRP A 86 -1.06 -8.32 6.60
N GLU A 87 0.14 -7.75 6.67
CA GLU A 87 1.37 -8.42 6.21
C GLU A 87 1.69 -9.69 7.02
N ASP A 88 1.46 -9.64 8.34
CA ASP A 88 1.60 -10.80 9.23
C ASP A 88 0.57 -11.89 8.89
N LEU A 89 -0.70 -11.51 8.73
CA LEU A 89 -1.78 -12.44 8.36
C LEU A 89 -1.52 -13.11 7.00
N GLU A 90 -1.09 -12.36 5.99
CA GLU A 90 -0.75 -12.90 4.67
C GLU A 90 0.39 -13.93 4.76
N SER A 91 1.39 -13.64 5.58
CA SER A 91 2.54 -14.53 5.80
C SER A 91 2.12 -15.82 6.50
N GLU A 92 1.25 -15.72 7.51
CA GLU A 92 0.70 -16.88 8.21
C GLU A 92 -0.17 -17.75 7.29
N ILE A 93 -1.07 -17.16 6.50
CA ILE A 93 -1.90 -17.89 5.52
C ILE A 93 -0.99 -18.66 4.55
N LYS A 94 0.04 -18.02 4.00
CA LYS A 94 1.01 -18.67 3.10
C LYS A 94 1.79 -19.79 3.80
N ALA A 95 2.16 -19.61 5.07
CA ALA A 95 2.84 -20.62 5.85
C ALA A 95 1.96 -21.86 6.04
N GLN A 96 0.67 -21.68 6.36
CA GLN A 96 -0.30 -22.76 6.49
C GLN A 96 -0.50 -23.51 5.16
N ILE A 97 -0.69 -22.80 4.03
CA ILE A 97 -0.79 -23.44 2.69
C ILE A 97 0.44 -24.32 2.43
N LYS A 98 1.64 -23.78 2.67
CA LYS A 98 2.90 -24.50 2.47
C LYS A 98 3.00 -25.73 3.38
N TRP A 99 2.57 -25.62 4.63
CA TRP A 99 2.60 -26.70 5.60
C TRP A 99 1.64 -27.83 5.22
N TYR A 100 0.38 -27.53 4.96
CA TYR A 100 -0.61 -28.54 4.53
C TYR A 100 -0.25 -29.16 3.18
N LYS A 101 0.29 -28.39 2.23
CA LYS A 101 0.83 -28.93 0.98
C LYS A 101 1.96 -29.95 1.19
N LYS A 102 2.78 -29.77 2.23
CA LYS A 102 3.84 -30.72 2.58
C LYS A 102 3.30 -32.00 3.21
N LEU A 103 2.20 -31.90 3.96
CA LEU A 103 1.53 -33.05 4.59
C LEU A 103 0.72 -33.87 3.59
N TYR A 104 0.10 -33.19 2.62
CA TYR A 104 -0.64 -33.82 1.54
C TYR A 104 0.25 -34.68 0.64
N LYS A 105 -0.17 -35.93 0.42
CA LYS A 105 0.55 -36.95 -0.35
C LYS A 105 -0.38 -37.49 -1.42
N VAL A 106 -0.12 -37.14 -2.68
CA VAL A 106 -0.89 -37.61 -3.85
C VAL A 106 -1.06 -39.13 -3.87
N LYS A 107 -0.04 -39.89 -3.47
CA LYS A 107 -0.13 -41.36 -3.41
C LYS A 107 -1.17 -41.92 -2.43
N LEU A 108 -1.67 -41.13 -1.48
CA LEU A 108 -2.65 -41.56 -0.48
C LEU A 108 -4.09 -41.22 -0.88
N THR A 109 -4.31 -40.53 -2.01
CA THR A 109 -5.66 -40.20 -2.53
C THR A 109 -6.42 -41.42 -3.05
N GLU A 110 -5.72 -42.55 -3.25
CA GLU A 110 -6.29 -43.83 -3.66
C GLU A 110 -6.05 -44.90 -2.60
N SER A 111 -5.70 -44.51 -1.36
CA SER A 111 -5.43 -45.47 -0.29
C SER A 111 -6.71 -46.22 0.09
N GLU A 112 -6.65 -47.56 0.06
CA GLU A 112 -7.73 -48.42 0.56
C GLU A 112 -7.82 -48.42 2.10
N LYS A 113 -6.77 -47.91 2.77
CA LYS A 113 -6.78 -47.72 4.21
C LYS A 113 -7.49 -46.42 4.54
N ILE A 114 -8.72 -46.58 5.06
CA ILE A 114 -9.63 -45.48 5.39
C ILE A 114 -8.94 -44.38 6.19
N GLU A 115 -8.23 -44.71 7.27
CA GLU A 115 -7.58 -43.69 8.11
C GLU A 115 -6.53 -42.86 7.35
N GLU A 116 -5.66 -43.53 6.56
CA GLU A 116 -4.62 -42.84 5.78
C GLU A 116 -5.22 -41.97 4.66
N TYR A 117 -6.30 -42.45 4.03
CA TYR A 117 -7.04 -41.69 3.02
C TYR A 117 -7.69 -40.45 3.65
N TRP A 118 -8.45 -40.63 4.74
CA TRP A 118 -9.17 -39.53 5.40
C TRP A 118 -8.24 -38.45 5.95
N GLU A 119 -7.12 -38.84 6.57
CA GLU A 119 -6.13 -37.88 7.06
C GLU A 119 -5.51 -37.09 5.91
N ASN A 120 -5.22 -37.76 4.78
CA ASN A 120 -4.68 -37.11 3.60
C ASN A 120 -5.67 -36.12 2.96
N GLU A 121 -6.94 -36.50 2.81
CA GLU A 121 -8.02 -35.61 2.33
C GLU A 121 -8.19 -34.40 3.24
N PHE A 122 -8.14 -34.60 4.56
CA PHE A 122 -8.20 -33.50 5.53
C PHE A 122 -7.10 -32.46 5.28
N PHE A 123 -5.85 -32.89 5.02
CA PHE A 123 -4.76 -31.95 4.69
C PHE A 123 -4.99 -31.24 3.35
N GLY A 124 -5.53 -31.94 2.35
CA GLY A 124 -5.92 -31.36 1.06
C GLY A 124 -6.95 -30.25 1.22
N TRP A 125 -8.05 -30.53 1.91
CA TRP A 125 -9.10 -29.54 2.17
C TRP A 125 -8.63 -28.36 3.01
N LYS A 126 -7.74 -28.59 3.99
CA LYS A 126 -7.16 -27.49 4.76
C LYS A 126 -6.31 -26.58 3.88
N LYS A 127 -5.47 -27.14 3.00
CA LYS A 127 -4.69 -26.37 2.03
C LYS A 127 -5.61 -25.51 1.15
N GLU A 128 -6.64 -26.11 0.57
CA GLU A 128 -7.61 -25.42 -0.31
C GLU A 128 -8.34 -24.30 0.43
N ALA A 129 -8.82 -24.55 1.66
CA ALA A 129 -9.47 -23.53 2.47
C ALA A 129 -8.55 -22.32 2.74
N TYR A 130 -7.25 -22.54 2.99
CA TYR A 130 -6.31 -21.42 3.13
C TYR A 130 -6.00 -20.72 1.81
N GLU A 131 -6.03 -21.41 0.66
CA GLU A 131 -5.93 -20.79 -0.66
C GLU A 131 -7.14 -19.88 -0.93
N ASP A 132 -8.36 -20.32 -0.61
CA ASP A 132 -9.57 -19.50 -0.69
C ASP A 132 -9.50 -18.27 0.24
N ILE A 133 -9.01 -18.44 1.47
CA ILE A 133 -8.78 -17.34 2.40
C ILE A 133 -7.75 -16.35 1.83
N LEU A 134 -6.68 -16.83 1.20
CA LEU A 134 -5.67 -15.97 0.59
C LEU A 134 -6.26 -15.14 -0.56
N ASP A 135 -7.14 -15.73 -1.36
CA ASP A 135 -7.80 -15.04 -2.47
C ASP A 135 -8.82 -14.01 -1.96
N LEU A 136 -9.58 -14.35 -0.91
CA LEU A 136 -10.44 -13.38 -0.22
C LEU A 136 -9.61 -12.24 0.39
N TYR A 137 -8.51 -12.55 1.06
CA TYR A 137 -7.61 -11.58 1.65
C TYR A 137 -7.07 -10.61 0.57
N LYS A 138 -6.59 -11.12 -0.57
CA LYS A 138 -6.12 -10.28 -1.70
C LYS A 138 -7.23 -9.42 -2.29
N LYS A 139 -8.47 -9.93 -2.33
CA LYS A 139 -9.63 -9.21 -2.87
C LYS A 139 -10.04 -8.02 -2.00
N TYR A 140 -9.90 -8.13 -0.68
CA TYR A 140 -10.35 -7.10 0.27
C TYR A 140 -9.21 -6.26 0.87
N LYS A 141 -7.95 -6.54 0.53
CA LYS A 141 -6.81 -5.68 0.86
C LYS A 141 -6.98 -4.34 0.11
N ILE A 142 -7.22 -3.27 0.86
CA ILE A 142 -7.38 -1.89 0.37
C ILE A 142 -6.02 -1.33 -0.06
#